data_AF-A0A8I0GEN3-F1
#
_entry.id   AF-A0A8I0GEN3-F1
#
_cell.length_a   1.000
_cell.length_b   1.000
_cell.length_c   1.000
_cell.angle_alpha   90.00
_cell.angle_beta   90.00
_cell.angle_gamma   90.00
#
_symmetry.space_group_name_H-M   'P 1'
#
loop_
_entity.id
_entity.type
_entity.pdbx_description
1 polymer ?
#
loop_
_entity_poly.entity_id
_entity_poly.type
_entity_poly.pdbx_seq_one_letter_code
_entity_poly.pdbx_strand_id
1 'polypeptide(L)'
;MVLDFAQSPRSTLGIEWELQLVDRESHDLRQCGAAILEAVEREHPNNGLIHKEMLLNTVEVTSRPRATVAECISDLEEGAALVRPFSDALHVELTSAGSHPFADPTYQLVTDSARYLNLVSRTQYWGQQMLLFGTHVHVGVEDRAKLLPLLGYVATKLGHIQALFASSPYWGGVDTGYCDNRAMVFQQLPTAGQPRQFERWEQLESFTDDLTKTGIITCFDEIRWDIRPSPKFGTLEVRVGDASSNTKEVRAYAALIQSLVETGSRLLDAGHDLPMQPEWYVAENRWRAARYGMEATLIENAHGDEAPLRETLAGWLEELAPAARDLGCEDDLAWIGDLVRIGVGYQRQRAVWEKAGSLEAVVDFLQAETKADTPLDPSTFVSRARGVHVPRR
;
A
#
# COMPACT_ATOMS: atom_id res chain seq x y z
N MET A 1 -11.98 15.42 21.58
CA MET A 1 -13.15 14.81 20.93
C MET A 1 -13.18 13.34 21.32
N VAL A 2 -14.33 12.80 21.70
CA VAL A 2 -14.46 11.35 21.95
C VAL A 2 -14.40 10.62 20.61
N LEU A 3 -13.52 9.63 20.51
CA LEU A 3 -13.41 8.77 19.33
C LEU A 3 -14.08 7.44 19.64
N ASP A 4 -15.29 7.27 19.11
CA ASP A 4 -15.98 5.98 19.11
C ASP A 4 -15.20 4.99 18.27
N PHE A 5 -15.02 3.78 18.79
CA PHE A 5 -14.37 2.68 18.08
C PHE A 5 -15.41 1.62 17.77
N ALA A 6 -15.71 1.43 16.48
CA ALA A 6 -16.66 0.43 16.03
C ALA A 6 -16.21 -0.97 16.44
N GLN A 7 -17.18 -1.85 16.67
CA GLN A 7 -16.88 -3.26 16.91
C GLN A 7 -16.60 -3.95 15.58
N SER A 8 -15.49 -4.66 15.50
CA SER A 8 -15.17 -5.56 14.40
C SER A 8 -14.80 -6.94 14.96
N PRO A 9 -15.11 -8.03 14.24
CA PRO A 9 -14.61 -9.34 14.63
C PRO A 9 -13.09 -9.40 14.45
N ARG A 10 -12.43 -10.01 15.43
CA ARG A 10 -10.98 -10.23 15.44
C ARG A 10 -10.47 -10.78 14.11
N SER A 11 -9.41 -10.16 13.61
CA SER A 11 -8.62 -10.62 12.46
C SER A 11 -9.41 -10.80 11.17
N THR A 12 -10.59 -10.16 11.06
CA THR A 12 -11.24 -9.97 9.76
C THR A 12 -10.42 -9.01 8.90
N LEU A 13 -10.52 -9.14 7.58
CA LEU A 13 -9.74 -8.40 6.60
C LEU A 13 -10.64 -7.51 5.74
N GLY A 14 -10.13 -6.32 5.41
CA GLY A 14 -10.56 -5.53 4.27
C GLY A 14 -9.34 -5.10 3.47
N ILE A 15 -9.37 -5.21 2.15
CA ILE A 15 -8.25 -4.81 1.28
C ILE A 15 -8.74 -3.70 0.35
N GLU A 16 -7.96 -2.63 0.23
CA GLU A 16 -8.11 -1.59 -0.79
C GLU A 16 -6.93 -1.71 -1.76
N TRP A 17 -7.20 -1.80 -3.06
CA TRP A 17 -6.20 -1.95 -4.11
C TRP A 17 -6.42 -0.90 -5.20
N GLU A 18 -5.50 0.06 -5.28
CA GLU A 18 -5.56 1.15 -6.24
C GLU A 18 -4.98 0.70 -7.59
N LEU A 19 -5.78 0.79 -8.66
CA LEU A 19 -5.41 0.38 -10.01
C LEU A 19 -5.17 1.59 -10.91
N GLN A 20 -4.07 1.54 -11.65
CA GLN A 20 -3.69 2.53 -12.66
C GLN A 20 -4.46 2.27 -13.97
N LEU A 21 -4.96 3.36 -14.57
CA LEU A 21 -5.60 3.36 -15.88
C LEU A 21 -4.58 3.76 -16.94
N VAL A 22 -3.99 2.79 -17.63
CA VAL A 22 -2.92 3.02 -18.62
C VAL A 22 -3.44 2.92 -20.05
N ASP A 23 -3.12 3.91 -20.88
CA ASP A 23 -3.44 3.91 -22.30
C ASP A 23 -2.58 2.90 -23.08
N ARG A 24 -3.22 2.07 -23.92
CA ARG A 24 -2.54 1.02 -24.69
C ARG A 24 -1.55 1.50 -25.73
N GLU A 25 -1.70 2.74 -26.22
CA GLU A 25 -0.86 3.26 -27.28
C GLU A 25 0.31 4.05 -26.69
N SER A 26 0.02 4.99 -25.79
CA SER A 26 1.04 5.87 -25.20
C SER A 26 1.79 5.24 -24.03
N HIS A 27 1.24 4.20 -23.40
CA HIS A 27 1.70 3.64 -22.12
C HIS A 27 1.66 4.64 -20.96
N ASP A 28 1.02 5.80 -21.14
CA ASP A 28 0.85 6.83 -20.12
C ASP A 28 -0.52 6.67 -19.43
N LEU A 29 -0.70 7.38 -18.32
CA LEU A 29 -1.95 7.37 -17.57
C LEU A 29 -3.07 8.11 -18.30
N ARG A 30 -4.27 7.55 -18.24
CA ARG A 30 -5.47 8.10 -18.88
C ARG A 30 -6.49 8.57 -17.84
N GLN A 31 -6.87 9.84 -17.93
CA GLN A 31 -7.80 10.54 -17.03
C GLN A 31 -9.27 10.13 -17.26
N CYS A 32 -9.60 8.84 -17.22
CA CYS A 32 -10.91 8.30 -17.58
C CYS A 32 -11.66 7.59 -16.44
N GLY A 33 -11.14 7.63 -15.21
CA GLY A 33 -11.74 6.97 -14.04
C GLY A 33 -13.19 7.38 -13.80
N ALA A 34 -13.52 8.67 -13.91
CA ALA A 34 -14.91 9.13 -13.77
C ALA A 34 -15.86 8.47 -14.79
N ALA A 35 -15.46 8.41 -16.07
CA ALA A 35 -16.28 7.82 -17.12
C ALA A 35 -16.47 6.31 -16.92
N ILE A 36 -15.42 5.61 -16.46
CA ILE A 36 -15.48 4.18 -16.13
C ILE A 36 -16.42 3.97 -14.94
N LEU A 37 -16.26 4.73 -13.85
CA LEU A 37 -17.08 4.60 -12.64
C LEU A 37 -18.55 4.90 -12.90
N GLU A 38 -18.87 5.93 -13.68
CA GLU A 38 -20.24 6.24 -14.10
C GLU A 38 -20.85 5.11 -14.94
N ALA A 39 -20.06 4.46 -15.80
CA ALA A 39 -20.52 3.35 -16.60
C ALA A 39 -20.77 2.08 -15.77
N VAL A 40 -19.85 1.77 -14.85
CA VAL A 40 -20.01 0.69 -13.88
C VAL A 40 -21.24 0.90 -13.02
N GLU A 41 -21.43 2.09 -12.41
CA GLU A 41 -22.58 2.34 -11.54
C GLU A 41 -23.92 2.24 -12.28
N ARG A 42 -23.95 2.63 -13.56
CA ARG A 42 -25.15 2.51 -14.40
C ARG A 42 -25.52 1.05 -14.70
N GLU A 43 -24.55 0.17 -14.89
CA GLU A 43 -24.78 -1.25 -15.25
C GLU A 43 -24.81 -2.17 -14.02
N HIS A 44 -24.10 -1.79 -12.97
CA HIS A 44 -23.91 -2.54 -11.72
C HIS A 44 -24.07 -1.59 -10.50
N PRO A 45 -25.28 -1.04 -10.30
CA PRO A 45 -25.53 -0.07 -9.24
C PRO A 45 -25.31 -0.68 -7.86
N ASN A 46 -24.74 0.10 -6.94
CA ASN A 46 -24.45 -0.32 -5.57
C ASN A 46 -23.58 -1.60 -5.46
N ASN A 47 -22.65 -1.84 -6.40
CA ASN A 47 -21.74 -2.99 -6.33
C ASN A 47 -20.89 -3.00 -5.03
N GLY A 48 -20.55 -1.81 -4.51
CA GLY A 48 -19.84 -1.65 -3.23
C GLY A 48 -18.40 -2.15 -3.22
N LEU A 49 -17.83 -2.48 -4.38
CA LEU A 49 -16.46 -2.99 -4.56
C LEU A 49 -15.56 -1.99 -5.28
N ILE A 50 -16.15 -1.01 -5.98
CA ILE A 50 -15.41 -0.08 -6.82
C ILE A 50 -15.65 1.33 -6.32
N HIS A 51 -14.57 2.05 -6.09
CA HIS A 51 -14.58 3.36 -5.47
C HIS A 51 -13.81 4.38 -6.31
N LYS A 52 -14.21 5.64 -6.14
CA LYS A 52 -13.57 6.81 -6.72
C LYS A 52 -12.38 7.21 -5.85
N GLU A 53 -11.23 7.39 -6.49
CA GLU A 53 -10.04 7.94 -5.83
C GLU A 53 -9.85 9.44 -6.14
N MET A 54 -8.84 10.07 -5.54
CA MET A 54 -8.47 11.47 -5.75
C MET A 54 -8.23 11.80 -7.23
N LEU A 55 -7.47 10.97 -7.94
CA LEU A 55 -7.05 11.22 -9.31
C LEU A 55 -7.97 10.51 -10.32
N LEU A 56 -8.19 11.14 -11.47
CA LEU A 56 -9.00 10.60 -12.55
C LEU A 56 -8.31 9.50 -13.37
N ASN A 57 -7.07 9.14 -13.02
CA ASN A 57 -6.30 8.07 -13.63
C ASN A 57 -6.31 6.77 -12.82
N THR A 58 -7.11 6.72 -11.75
CA THR A 58 -7.17 5.61 -10.80
C THR A 58 -8.58 5.08 -10.68
N VAL A 59 -8.70 3.77 -10.45
CA VAL A 59 -9.88 3.16 -9.85
C VAL A 59 -9.43 2.37 -8.62
N GLU A 60 -10.11 2.56 -7.50
CA GLU A 60 -9.88 1.75 -6.30
C GLU A 60 -10.84 0.56 -6.31
N VAL A 61 -10.29 -0.64 -6.12
CA VAL A 61 -11.08 -1.85 -5.90
C VAL A 61 -10.91 -2.29 -4.46
N THR A 62 -12.02 -2.55 -3.78
CA THR A 62 -12.04 -2.92 -2.37
C THR A 62 -12.65 -4.29 -2.16
N SER A 63 -12.18 -5.01 -1.15
CA SER A 63 -12.87 -6.21 -0.67
C SER A 63 -13.97 -5.83 0.32
N ARG A 64 -14.95 -6.72 0.49
CA ARG A 64 -15.82 -6.66 1.66
C ARG A 64 -15.02 -7.06 2.91
N PRO A 65 -15.54 -6.84 4.13
CA PRO A 65 -14.96 -7.44 5.32
C PRO A 65 -15.07 -8.97 5.27
N ARG A 66 -13.95 -9.69 5.24
CA ARG A 66 -13.88 -11.15 5.12
C ARG A 66 -13.08 -11.79 6.25
N ALA A 67 -13.17 -13.11 6.40
CA ALA A 67 -12.40 -13.84 7.40
C ALA A 67 -11.03 -14.28 6.85
N THR A 68 -10.95 -14.53 5.54
CA THR A 68 -9.75 -15.08 4.90
C THR A 68 -9.23 -14.20 3.79
N VAL A 69 -7.91 -14.26 3.56
CA VAL A 69 -7.26 -13.59 2.42
C VAL A 69 -7.90 -14.04 1.10
N ALA A 70 -8.19 -15.33 0.94
CA ALA A 70 -8.76 -15.87 -0.30
C ALA A 70 -10.12 -15.25 -0.65
N GLU A 71 -10.98 -15.02 0.34
CA GLU A 71 -12.27 -14.34 0.13
C GLU A 71 -12.08 -12.88 -0.27
N CYS A 72 -11.14 -12.15 0.36
CA CYS A 72 -10.84 -10.77 -0.02
C CYS A 72 -10.39 -10.69 -1.48
N ILE A 73 -9.51 -11.59 -1.91
CA ILE A 73 -9.02 -11.61 -3.29
C ILE A 73 -10.13 -11.92 -4.28
N SER A 74 -11.05 -12.83 -3.94
CA SER A 74 -12.22 -13.09 -4.78
C SER A 74 -13.09 -11.85 -4.97
N ASP A 75 -13.23 -10.99 -3.94
CA ASP A 75 -13.93 -9.72 -4.06
C ASP A 75 -13.16 -8.72 -4.94
N LEU A 76 -11.83 -8.67 -4.83
CA LEU A 76 -10.99 -7.80 -5.67
C LEU A 76 -11.05 -8.23 -7.14
N GLU A 77 -11.03 -9.54 -7.41
CA GLU A 77 -11.18 -10.10 -8.75
C GLU A 77 -12.56 -9.79 -9.34
N GLU A 78 -13.62 -9.91 -8.53
CA GLU A 78 -14.99 -9.50 -8.88
C GLU A 78 -15.02 -8.01 -9.27
N GLY A 79 -14.48 -7.13 -8.42
CA GLY A 79 -14.43 -5.70 -8.68
C GLY A 79 -13.62 -5.35 -9.94
N ALA A 80 -12.44 -5.94 -10.12
CA ALA A 80 -11.65 -5.75 -11.33
C ALA A 80 -12.38 -6.24 -12.58
N ALA A 81 -13.11 -7.37 -12.51
CA ALA A 81 -13.88 -7.89 -13.63
C ALA A 81 -15.04 -6.97 -14.04
N LEU A 82 -15.65 -6.24 -13.11
CA LEU A 82 -16.68 -5.23 -13.40
C LEU A 82 -16.10 -4.00 -14.13
N VAL A 83 -14.85 -3.63 -13.85
CA VAL A 83 -14.17 -2.47 -14.49
C VAL A 83 -13.71 -2.77 -15.92
N ARG A 84 -13.18 -3.99 -16.15
CA ARG A 84 -12.48 -4.38 -17.40
C ARG A 84 -13.24 -4.08 -18.70
N PRO A 85 -14.54 -4.39 -18.85
CA PRO A 85 -15.26 -4.13 -20.10
C PRO A 85 -15.26 -2.65 -20.50
N PHE A 86 -15.34 -1.75 -19.51
CA PHE A 86 -15.38 -0.31 -19.74
C PHE A 86 -13.98 0.27 -20.01
N SER A 87 -12.95 -0.21 -19.32
CA SER A 87 -11.56 0.17 -19.64
C SER A 87 -11.16 -0.32 -21.03
N ASP A 88 -11.53 -1.56 -21.39
CA ASP A 88 -11.25 -2.16 -22.70
C ASP A 88 -11.87 -1.33 -23.85
N ALA A 89 -13.12 -0.90 -23.68
CA ALA A 89 -13.82 -0.06 -24.66
C ALA A 89 -13.15 1.31 -24.87
N LEU A 90 -12.37 1.78 -23.89
CA LEU A 90 -11.62 3.02 -23.94
C LEU A 90 -10.14 2.83 -24.36
N HIS A 91 -9.74 1.61 -24.74
CA HIS A 91 -8.35 1.24 -25.03
C HIS A 91 -7.42 1.47 -23.84
N VAL A 92 -7.93 1.20 -22.64
CA VAL A 92 -7.19 1.30 -21.38
C VAL A 92 -6.94 -0.10 -20.82
N GLU A 93 -5.75 -0.31 -20.28
CA GLU A 93 -5.39 -1.48 -19.48
C GLU A 93 -5.31 -1.13 -18.01
N LEU A 94 -5.70 -2.08 -17.18
CA LEU A 94 -5.50 -2.02 -15.73
C LEU A 94 -4.12 -2.59 -15.41
N THR A 95 -3.38 -1.89 -14.57
CA THR A 95 -2.13 -2.36 -13.97
C THR A 95 -1.94 -1.69 -12.62
N SER A 96 -0.91 -2.04 -11.86
CA SER A 96 -0.55 -1.24 -10.69
C SER A 96 0.91 -1.38 -10.27
N ALA A 97 1.36 -0.38 -9.53
CA ALA A 97 2.68 -0.19 -8.93
C ALA A 97 2.59 1.05 -8.03
N GLY A 98 3.51 1.26 -7.09
CA GLY A 98 3.47 2.41 -6.17
C GLY A 98 3.52 3.78 -6.83
N SER A 99 4.10 3.85 -8.03
CA SER A 99 4.10 5.01 -8.93
C SER A 99 4.01 4.55 -10.38
N HIS A 100 3.57 5.44 -11.27
CA HIS A 100 3.74 5.22 -12.70
C HIS A 100 5.17 5.58 -13.12
N PRO A 101 5.85 4.79 -13.96
CA PRO A 101 7.28 4.99 -14.24
C PRO A 101 7.65 6.36 -14.81
N PHE A 102 6.82 6.93 -15.69
CA PHE A 102 7.14 8.17 -16.40
C PHE A 102 6.04 9.22 -16.47
N ALA A 103 4.86 8.95 -15.89
CA ALA A 103 3.75 9.91 -15.97
C ALA A 103 4.14 11.19 -15.22
N ASP A 104 3.84 12.35 -15.81
CA ASP A 104 4.10 13.62 -15.17
C ASP A 104 3.02 13.87 -14.09
N PRO A 105 3.38 13.91 -12.80
CA PRO A 105 2.40 14.12 -11.74
C PRO A 105 1.66 15.47 -11.84
N THR A 106 2.27 16.48 -12.47
CA THR A 106 1.69 17.83 -12.59
C THR A 106 0.55 17.92 -13.61
N TYR A 107 0.42 16.92 -14.51
CA TYR A 107 -0.65 16.86 -15.51
C TYR A 107 -1.85 16.00 -15.08
N GLN A 108 -1.83 15.46 -13.86
CA GLN A 108 -2.87 14.54 -13.40
C GLN A 108 -4.08 15.30 -12.85
N LEU A 109 -5.26 14.97 -13.35
CA LEU A 109 -6.49 15.68 -13.00
C LEU A 109 -7.07 15.09 -11.71
N VAL A 110 -7.40 16.00 -10.80
CA VAL A 110 -8.06 15.66 -9.54
C VAL A 110 -9.56 15.64 -9.76
N THR A 111 -10.23 14.66 -9.17
CA THR A 111 -11.67 14.60 -9.29
C THR A 111 -12.33 15.77 -8.58
N ASP A 112 -13.37 16.32 -9.22
CA ASP A 112 -14.17 17.41 -8.65
C ASP A 112 -14.82 16.99 -7.33
N SER A 113 -14.20 17.41 -6.23
CA SER A 113 -14.58 17.14 -4.86
C SER A 113 -13.97 18.23 -4.00
N ALA A 114 -14.81 18.92 -3.21
CA ALA A 114 -14.35 20.01 -2.35
C ALA A 114 -13.21 19.58 -1.41
N ARG A 115 -13.21 18.31 -0.96
CA ARG A 115 -12.15 17.72 -0.12
C ARG A 115 -10.80 17.71 -0.83
N TYR A 116 -10.76 17.22 -2.08
CA TYR A 116 -9.50 17.08 -2.81
C TYR A 116 -8.97 18.41 -3.33
N LEU A 117 -9.86 19.31 -3.76
CA LEU A 117 -9.49 20.68 -4.14
C LEU A 117 -8.89 21.44 -2.95
N ASN A 118 -9.43 21.27 -1.74
CA ASN A 118 -8.87 21.87 -0.53
C ASN A 118 -7.48 21.31 -0.21
N LEU A 119 -7.29 19.99 -0.32
CA LEU A 119 -6.00 19.34 -0.10
C LEU A 119 -4.93 19.92 -1.02
N VAL A 120 -5.18 19.97 -2.33
CA VAL A 120 -4.23 20.52 -3.32
C VAL A 120 -3.99 22.01 -3.08
N SER A 121 -5.04 22.79 -2.78
CA SER A 121 -4.88 24.21 -2.46
C SER A 121 -4.05 24.44 -1.20
N ARG A 122 -4.10 23.56 -0.19
CA ARG A 122 -3.31 23.71 1.03
C ARG A 122 -1.86 23.27 0.85
N THR A 123 -1.63 22.25 0.03
CA THR A 123 -0.33 21.57 -0.09
C THR A 123 0.49 22.01 -1.31
N GLN A 124 -0.12 22.76 -2.22
CA GLN A 124 0.51 23.41 -3.36
C GLN A 124 1.34 22.41 -4.19
N TYR A 125 2.63 22.69 -4.39
CA TYR A 125 3.54 21.87 -5.19
C TYR A 125 3.49 20.40 -4.78
N TRP A 126 3.56 20.09 -3.48
CA TRP A 126 3.55 18.71 -3.00
C TRP A 126 2.21 18.01 -3.24
N GLY A 127 1.09 18.73 -3.14
CA GLY A 127 -0.23 18.20 -3.51
C GLY A 127 -0.32 17.77 -4.96
N GLN A 128 0.32 18.54 -5.85
CA GLN A 128 0.41 18.21 -7.29
C GLN A 128 1.34 17.01 -7.56
N GLN A 129 2.17 16.61 -6.58
CA GLN A 129 3.02 15.43 -6.70
C GLN A 129 2.32 14.14 -6.24
N MET A 130 1.06 14.15 -5.81
CA MET A 130 0.43 12.97 -5.19
C MET A 130 -0.07 11.91 -6.20
N LEU A 131 0.75 11.60 -7.21
CA LEU A 131 0.53 10.48 -8.16
C LEU A 131 1.04 9.16 -7.56
N LEU A 132 0.34 8.70 -6.54
CA LEU A 132 0.76 7.57 -5.69
C LEU A 132 -0.32 6.51 -5.69
N PHE A 133 0.09 5.24 -5.68
CA PHE A 133 -0.86 4.12 -5.62
C PHE A 133 -0.51 3.15 -4.49
N GLY A 134 -1.48 2.82 -3.66
CA GLY A 134 -1.31 1.97 -2.48
C GLY A 134 -2.05 0.63 -2.56
N THR A 135 -1.63 -0.29 -1.69
CA THR A 135 -2.51 -1.35 -1.19
C THR A 135 -2.68 -1.15 0.31
N HIS A 136 -3.92 -1.07 0.77
CA HIS A 136 -4.24 -0.90 2.19
C HIS A 136 -4.88 -2.16 2.73
N VAL A 137 -4.44 -2.60 3.90
CA VAL A 137 -5.01 -3.78 4.57
C VAL A 137 -5.55 -3.35 5.93
N HIS A 138 -6.85 -3.50 6.10
CA HIS A 138 -7.55 -3.37 7.37
C HIS A 138 -7.59 -4.72 8.07
N VAL A 139 -7.24 -4.75 9.35
CA VAL A 139 -7.42 -5.92 10.22
C VAL A 139 -8.37 -5.57 11.36
N GLY A 140 -9.44 -6.36 11.52
CA GLY A 140 -10.40 -6.23 12.62
C GLY A 140 -9.76 -6.45 13.98
N VAL A 141 -10.02 -5.53 14.91
CA VAL A 141 -9.57 -5.61 16.30
C VAL A 141 -10.79 -5.59 17.21
N GLU A 142 -10.99 -6.68 17.94
CA GLU A 142 -12.18 -6.93 18.76
C GLU A 142 -12.26 -6.08 20.02
N ASP A 143 -11.12 -5.59 20.49
CA ASP A 143 -11.00 -4.76 21.69
C ASP A 143 -10.12 -3.53 21.42
N ARG A 144 -10.70 -2.34 21.59
CA ARG A 144 -10.01 -1.05 21.49
C ARG A 144 -8.73 -0.98 22.33
N ALA A 145 -8.70 -1.66 23.49
CA ALA A 145 -7.53 -1.67 24.37
C ALA A 145 -6.28 -2.25 23.70
N LYS A 146 -6.45 -3.14 22.71
CA LYS A 146 -5.34 -3.75 21.95
C LYS A 146 -4.81 -2.83 20.85
N LEU A 147 -5.57 -1.84 20.41
CA LEU A 147 -5.29 -1.14 19.15
C LEU A 147 -3.97 -0.33 19.18
N LEU A 148 -3.72 0.44 20.24
CA LEU A 148 -2.50 1.24 20.35
C LEU A 148 -1.23 0.37 20.56
N PRO A 149 -1.25 -0.66 21.43
CA PRO A 149 -0.14 -1.63 21.49
C PRO A 149 0.13 -2.31 20.14
N LEU A 150 -0.92 -2.76 19.44
CA LEU A 150 -0.80 -3.39 18.13
C LEU A 150 -0.21 -2.43 17.09
N LEU A 151 -0.66 -1.18 17.06
CA LEU A 151 -0.11 -0.15 16.18
C LEU A 151 1.40 0.03 16.41
N GLY A 152 1.82 0.10 17.67
CA GLY A 152 3.23 0.21 18.05
C GLY A 152 4.06 -1.00 17.62
N TYR A 153 3.54 -2.21 17.87
CA TYR A 153 4.16 -3.47 17.46
C TYR A 153 4.31 -3.58 15.95
N VAL A 154 3.24 -3.31 15.19
CA VAL A 154 3.28 -3.32 13.71
C VAL A 154 4.26 -2.27 13.19
N ALA A 155 4.35 -1.10 13.83
CA ALA A 155 5.30 -0.06 13.45
C ALA A 155 6.77 -0.51 13.59
N THR A 156 7.09 -1.46 14.48
CA THR A 156 8.46 -2.04 14.56
C THR A 156 8.85 -2.82 13.32
N LYS A 157 7.87 -3.32 12.56
CA LYS A 157 8.07 -4.08 11.31
C LYS A 157 7.81 -3.25 10.06
N LEU A 158 7.55 -1.94 10.20
CA LEU A 158 7.26 -1.04 9.09
C LEU A 158 8.34 -1.09 8.01
N GLY A 159 9.62 -1.06 8.40
CA GLY A 159 10.74 -1.15 7.46
C GLY A 159 10.77 -2.46 6.65
N HIS A 160 10.50 -3.60 7.29
CA HIS A 160 10.43 -4.90 6.62
C HIS A 160 9.27 -4.94 5.62
N ILE A 161 8.08 -4.51 6.04
CA ILE A 161 6.88 -4.49 5.21
C ILE A 161 7.12 -3.58 3.98
N GLN A 162 7.62 -2.36 4.22
CA GLN A 162 7.84 -1.38 3.17
C GLN A 162 8.84 -1.88 2.13
N ALA A 163 9.96 -2.47 2.55
CA ALA A 163 10.97 -2.98 1.62
C ALA A 163 10.48 -4.16 0.77
N LEU A 164 9.67 -5.06 1.35
CA LEU A 164 9.10 -6.22 0.65
C LEU A 164 8.14 -5.81 -0.46
N PHE A 165 7.33 -4.78 -0.21
CA PHE A 165 6.26 -4.36 -1.12
C PHE A 165 6.58 -3.05 -1.85
N ALA A 166 7.84 -2.61 -1.85
CA ALA A 166 8.28 -1.44 -2.61
C ALA A 166 8.21 -1.67 -4.13
N SER A 167 7.54 -0.78 -4.85
CA SER A 167 7.36 -0.88 -6.31
C SER A 167 7.32 0.49 -7.02
N SER A 168 7.91 1.52 -6.41
CA SER A 168 7.93 2.89 -6.95
C SER A 168 9.34 3.49 -7.14
N PRO A 169 10.27 2.83 -7.89
CA PRO A 169 11.62 3.35 -8.05
C PRO A 169 11.72 4.58 -8.96
N TYR A 170 10.74 4.81 -9.83
CA TYR A 170 10.74 5.88 -10.82
C TYR A 170 9.69 6.96 -10.53
N TRP A 171 9.99 8.20 -10.92
CA TRP A 171 9.10 9.35 -10.75
C TRP A 171 9.25 10.35 -11.89
N GLY A 172 8.18 10.61 -12.65
CA GLY A 172 8.23 11.57 -13.77
C GLY A 172 9.35 11.29 -14.78
N GLY A 173 9.69 10.01 -14.98
CA GLY A 173 10.71 9.56 -15.91
C GLY A 173 12.12 9.59 -15.34
N VAL A 174 12.29 9.76 -14.03
CA VAL A 174 13.59 9.81 -13.34
C VAL A 174 13.75 8.57 -12.45
N ASP A 175 14.93 7.94 -12.47
CA ASP A 175 15.31 7.00 -11.40
C ASP A 175 15.60 7.82 -10.15
N THR A 176 14.75 7.67 -9.15
CA THR A 176 14.82 8.49 -7.92
C THR A 176 15.99 8.10 -7.03
N GLY A 177 16.60 6.94 -7.27
CA GLY A 177 17.53 6.29 -6.35
C GLY A 177 16.85 5.68 -5.12
N TYR A 178 15.53 5.77 -4.99
CA TYR A 178 14.73 5.09 -3.97
C TYR A 178 14.13 3.80 -4.54
N CYS A 179 13.74 2.90 -3.64
CA CYS A 179 13.01 1.68 -3.94
C CYS A 179 11.50 1.91 -3.80
N ASP A 180 11.12 2.69 -2.78
CA ASP A 180 9.79 3.22 -2.55
C ASP A 180 9.85 4.74 -2.48
N ASN A 181 9.61 5.39 -3.63
CA ASN A 181 9.49 6.85 -3.70
C ASN A 181 8.12 7.34 -3.22
N ARG A 182 7.09 6.48 -3.24
CA ARG A 182 5.75 6.83 -2.79
C ARG A 182 5.77 7.29 -1.33
N ALA A 183 6.45 6.58 -0.45
CA ALA A 183 6.63 6.97 0.95
C ALA A 183 7.33 8.33 1.11
N MET A 184 8.26 8.67 0.21
CA MET A 184 9.06 9.90 0.26
C MET A 184 8.31 11.14 -0.23
N VAL A 185 7.41 10.96 -1.20
CA VAL A 185 6.51 12.01 -1.65
C VAL A 185 5.38 12.21 -0.64
N PHE A 186 4.78 11.12 -0.13
CA PHE A 186 3.61 11.18 0.75
C PHE A 186 3.91 11.92 2.07
N GLN A 187 5.09 11.71 2.67
CA GLN A 187 5.49 12.35 3.92
C GLN A 187 5.63 13.88 3.87
N GLN A 188 5.55 14.50 2.68
CA GLN A 188 5.56 15.96 2.55
C GLN A 188 4.22 16.58 2.99
N LEU A 189 3.19 15.76 3.21
CA LEU A 189 1.91 16.19 3.76
C LEU A 189 1.98 16.35 5.29
N PRO A 190 1.35 17.38 5.88
CA PRO A 190 1.49 17.72 7.31
C PRO A 190 1.14 16.60 8.31
N THR A 191 0.26 15.67 7.92
CA THR A 191 -0.24 14.58 8.78
C THR A 191 0.20 13.20 8.28
N ALA A 192 1.14 13.13 7.33
CA ALA A 192 1.60 11.89 6.74
C ALA A 192 2.91 11.38 7.34
N GLY A 193 3.17 10.08 7.13
CA GLY A 193 4.37 9.38 7.59
C GLY A 193 4.07 8.40 8.73
N GLN A 194 5.09 8.09 9.54
CA GLN A 194 4.94 7.09 10.59
C GLN A 194 3.89 7.48 11.64
N PRO A 195 3.24 6.49 12.27
CA PRO A 195 2.31 6.77 13.36
C PRO A 195 3.00 7.38 14.58
N ARG A 196 2.23 8.15 15.36
CA ARG A 196 2.60 8.55 16.72
C ARG A 196 2.36 7.41 17.68
N GLN A 197 3.23 7.29 18.68
CA GLN A 197 3.10 6.28 19.73
C GLN A 197 2.38 6.88 20.94
N PHE A 198 1.20 6.33 21.24
CA PHE A 198 0.41 6.69 22.41
C PHE A 198 0.23 5.47 23.30
N GLU A 199 0.25 5.68 24.62
CA GLU A 199 0.03 4.63 25.61
C GLU A 199 -1.46 4.43 25.89
N ARG A 200 -2.26 5.51 25.78
CA ARG A 200 -3.68 5.51 26.15
C ARG A 200 -4.56 6.13 25.08
N TRP A 201 -5.77 5.60 24.92
CA TRP A 201 -6.74 6.08 23.94
C TRP A 201 -7.04 7.57 24.08
N GLU A 202 -7.10 8.08 25.31
CA GLU A 202 -7.40 9.49 25.57
C GLU A 202 -6.30 10.43 25.02
N GLN A 203 -5.07 9.94 24.83
CA GLN A 203 -4.00 10.72 24.19
C GLN A 203 -4.26 10.87 22.69
N LEU A 204 -4.74 9.81 22.02
CA LEU A 204 -5.17 9.89 20.61
C LEU A 204 -6.37 10.82 20.45
N GLU A 205 -7.33 10.76 21.38
CA GLU A 205 -8.48 11.66 21.41
C GLU A 205 -8.08 13.13 21.59
N SER A 206 -7.15 13.40 22.53
CA SER A 206 -6.60 14.74 22.76
C SER A 206 -5.83 15.24 21.53
N PHE A 207 -4.98 14.40 20.95
CA PHE A 207 -4.24 14.72 19.72
C PHE A 207 -5.18 15.09 18.57
N THR A 208 -6.23 14.28 18.37
CA THR A 208 -7.24 14.53 17.34
C THR A 208 -8.03 15.82 17.60
N ASP A 209 -8.37 16.09 18.86
CA ASP A 209 -9.02 17.34 19.27
C ASP A 209 -8.17 18.56 18.93
N ASP A 210 -6.87 18.51 19.26
CA ASP A 210 -5.93 19.59 18.99
C ASP A 210 -5.77 19.84 17.48
N LEU A 211 -5.63 18.79 16.67
CA LEU A 211 -5.54 18.92 15.21
C LEU A 211 -6.83 19.48 14.60
N THR A 212 -7.99 19.08 15.14
CA THR A 212 -9.29 19.57 14.66
C THR A 212 -9.49 21.04 15.03
N LYS A 213 -9.20 21.40 16.30
CA LYS A 213 -9.34 22.75 16.84
C LYS A 213 -8.44 23.77 16.13
N THR A 214 -7.25 23.34 15.71
CA THR A 214 -6.30 24.17 14.96
C THR A 214 -6.57 24.18 13.45
N GLY A 215 -7.53 23.40 12.96
CA GLY A 215 -7.87 23.30 11.54
C GLY A 215 -6.81 22.55 10.71
N ILE A 216 -5.93 21.78 11.36
CA ILE A 216 -5.00 20.90 10.65
C ILE A 216 -5.78 19.81 9.91
N ILE A 217 -6.75 19.21 10.60
CA ILE A 217 -7.70 18.24 10.05
C ILE A 217 -9.15 18.69 10.25
N THR A 218 -10.06 18.19 9.41
CA THR A 218 -11.52 18.33 9.60
C THR A 218 -12.17 17.07 10.19
N CYS A 219 -11.57 15.91 9.97
CA CYS A 219 -11.96 14.63 10.54
C CYS A 219 -10.74 13.71 10.74
N PHE A 220 -10.91 12.63 11.49
CA PHE A 220 -9.84 11.67 11.80
C PHE A 220 -9.21 11.04 10.54
N ASP A 221 -10.02 10.80 9.49
CA ASP A 221 -9.57 10.19 8.24
C ASP A 221 -8.52 11.03 7.48
N GLU A 222 -8.34 12.31 7.85
CA GLU A 222 -7.28 13.17 7.31
C GLU A 222 -5.92 13.01 8.01
N ILE A 223 -5.82 12.17 9.05
CA ILE A 223 -4.54 11.69 9.58
C ILE A 223 -4.01 10.64 8.60
N ARG A 224 -2.84 10.86 8.00
CA ARG A 224 -2.33 10.09 6.86
C ARG A 224 -1.16 9.20 7.26
N TRP A 225 -1.28 8.53 8.39
CA TRP A 225 -0.20 7.67 8.87
C TRP A 225 -0.06 6.40 8.03
N ASP A 226 1.17 5.89 7.94
CA ASP A 226 1.48 4.63 7.25
C ASP A 226 0.79 3.42 7.91
N ILE A 227 0.54 3.51 9.22
CA ILE A 227 -0.29 2.58 10.00
C ILE A 227 -1.23 3.43 10.84
N ARG A 228 -2.53 3.14 10.81
CA ARG A 228 -3.53 4.03 11.41
C ARG A 228 -4.64 3.23 12.08
N PRO A 229 -5.13 3.68 13.25
CA PRO A 229 -6.43 3.26 13.74
C PRO A 229 -7.52 3.61 12.71
N SER A 230 -8.52 2.77 12.51
CA SER A 230 -9.74 3.18 11.82
C SER A 230 -10.92 3.07 12.79
N PRO A 231 -11.23 4.13 13.55
CA PRO A 231 -12.29 4.08 14.55
C PRO A 231 -13.66 3.77 13.94
N LYS A 232 -13.93 4.27 12.73
CA LYS A 232 -15.17 4.00 11.99
C LYS A 232 -15.39 2.51 11.69
N PHE A 233 -14.31 1.78 11.42
CA PHE A 233 -14.39 0.37 11.03
C PHE A 233 -13.98 -0.60 12.16
N GLY A 234 -13.42 -0.08 13.25
CA GLY A 234 -12.93 -0.94 14.33
C GLY A 234 -11.67 -1.70 13.95
N THR A 235 -10.84 -1.16 13.05
CA THR A 235 -9.70 -1.88 12.47
C THR A 235 -8.38 -1.17 12.74
N LEU A 236 -7.28 -1.92 12.63
CA LEU A 236 -5.95 -1.38 12.38
C LEU A 236 -5.70 -1.42 10.88
N GLU A 237 -5.36 -0.29 10.30
CA GLU A 237 -5.18 -0.11 8.86
C GLU A 237 -3.69 0.08 8.53
N VAL A 238 -3.14 -0.81 7.71
CA VAL A 238 -1.75 -0.75 7.25
C VAL A 238 -1.70 -0.29 5.80
N ARG A 239 -1.10 0.88 5.58
CA ARG A 239 -1.11 1.64 4.31
C ARG A 239 0.28 1.84 3.71
N VAL A 240 1.29 1.22 4.31
CA VAL A 240 2.70 1.41 3.95
C VAL A 240 3.05 0.79 2.59
N GLY A 241 2.45 -0.34 2.23
CA GLY A 241 2.74 -1.04 0.98
C GLY A 241 2.38 -0.23 -0.26
N ASP A 242 3.29 -0.22 -1.24
CA ASP A 242 2.95 0.23 -2.59
C ASP A 242 1.92 -0.73 -3.21
N ALA A 243 1.15 -0.21 -4.17
CA ALA A 243 0.29 -1.07 -4.94
C ALA A 243 1.10 -2.13 -5.71
N SER A 244 0.56 -3.34 -5.79
CA SER A 244 1.17 -4.47 -6.50
C SER A 244 0.52 -4.69 -7.86
N SER A 245 1.28 -5.18 -8.85
CA SER A 245 0.77 -5.44 -10.21
C SER A 245 -0.17 -6.64 -10.30
N ASN A 246 -0.19 -7.52 -9.29
CA ASN A 246 -0.90 -8.80 -9.34
C ASN A 246 -1.46 -9.19 -7.96
N THR A 247 -2.46 -10.06 -7.95
CA THR A 247 -3.14 -10.48 -6.72
C THR A 247 -2.29 -11.40 -5.84
N LYS A 248 -1.30 -12.12 -6.37
CA LYS A 248 -0.40 -12.95 -5.55
C LYS A 248 0.45 -12.12 -4.58
N GLU A 249 0.93 -10.96 -5.01
CA GLU A 249 1.62 -10.04 -4.11
C GLU A 249 0.63 -9.40 -3.12
N VAL A 250 -0.59 -9.05 -3.54
CA VAL A 250 -1.65 -8.57 -2.63
C VAL A 250 -2.01 -9.61 -1.58
N ARG A 251 -2.07 -10.90 -1.94
CA ARG A 251 -2.26 -12.05 -1.05
C ARG A 251 -1.19 -12.12 0.02
N ALA A 252 0.07 -12.13 -0.42
CA ALA A 252 1.22 -12.22 0.48
C ALA A 252 1.26 -11.03 1.45
N TYR A 253 0.95 -9.83 0.95
CA TYR A 253 0.85 -8.63 1.79
C TYR A 253 -0.26 -8.78 2.83
N ALA A 254 -1.47 -9.13 2.43
CA ALA A 254 -2.60 -9.31 3.33
C ALA A 254 -2.35 -10.40 4.38
N ALA A 255 -1.80 -11.55 3.97
CA ALA A 255 -1.45 -12.65 4.86
C ALA A 255 -0.39 -12.25 5.90
N LEU A 256 0.64 -11.49 5.48
CA LEU A 256 1.66 -10.96 6.39
C LEU A 256 1.05 -10.03 7.43
N ILE A 257 0.24 -9.06 6.99
CA ILE A 257 -0.39 -8.09 7.90
C ILE A 257 -1.38 -8.76 8.85
N GLN A 258 -2.24 -9.65 8.34
CA GLN A 258 -3.21 -10.40 9.16
C GLN A 258 -2.49 -11.21 10.24
N SER A 259 -1.45 -11.96 9.85
CA SER A 259 -0.70 -12.83 10.75
C SER A 259 0.09 -12.04 11.79
N LEU A 260 0.65 -10.88 11.42
CA LEU A 260 1.35 -9.98 12.33
C LEU A 260 0.40 -9.43 13.40
N VAL A 261 -0.75 -8.89 13.00
CA VAL A 261 -1.73 -8.33 13.95
C VAL A 261 -2.30 -9.43 14.86
N GLU A 262 -2.62 -10.60 14.31
CA GLU A 262 -3.10 -11.74 15.09
C GLU A 262 -2.05 -12.24 16.09
N THR A 263 -0.78 -12.32 15.69
CA THR A 263 0.33 -12.72 16.58
C THR A 263 0.45 -11.75 17.76
N GLY A 264 0.45 -10.44 17.48
CA GLY A 264 0.42 -9.42 18.53
C GLY A 264 -0.82 -9.54 19.44
N SER A 265 -1.98 -9.82 18.87
CA SER A 265 -3.22 -9.96 19.65
C SER A 265 -3.17 -11.15 20.61
N ARG A 266 -2.61 -12.29 20.17
CA ARG A 266 -2.39 -13.49 21.00
C ARG A 266 -1.42 -13.23 22.15
N LEU A 267 -0.34 -12.48 21.90
CA LEU A 267 0.61 -12.10 22.95
C LEU A 267 -0.05 -11.25 24.03
N LEU A 268 -0.90 -10.29 23.63
CA LEU A 268 -1.67 -9.48 24.58
C LEU A 268 -2.67 -10.32 25.39
N ASP A 269 -3.36 -11.28 24.77
CA ASP A 269 -4.26 -12.20 25.49
C ASP A 269 -3.53 -13.07 26.52
N ALA A 270 -2.29 -13.44 26.21
CA ALA A 270 -1.41 -14.17 27.13
C ALA A 270 -0.82 -13.28 28.24
N GLY A 271 -1.12 -11.98 28.24
CA GLY A 271 -0.62 -11.01 29.21
C GLY A 271 0.85 -10.60 28.99
N HIS A 272 1.36 -10.77 27.78
CA HIS A 272 2.70 -10.31 27.39
C HIS A 272 2.67 -8.89 26.85
N ASP A 273 3.71 -8.12 27.19
CA ASP A 273 3.98 -6.84 26.52
C ASP A 273 4.48 -7.10 25.09
N LEU A 274 4.10 -6.20 24.17
CA LEU A 274 4.58 -6.27 22.80
C LEU A 274 5.94 -5.57 22.64
N PRO A 275 6.83 -6.08 21.76
CA PRO A 275 8.04 -5.37 21.37
C PRO A 275 7.71 -3.98 20.82
N MET A 276 8.45 -2.97 21.26
CA MET A 276 8.31 -1.58 20.85
C MET A 276 9.68 -1.01 20.49
N GLN A 277 9.68 0.01 19.62
CA GLN A 277 10.87 0.77 19.26
C GLN A 277 10.59 2.27 19.43
N PRO A 278 11.57 3.08 19.86
CA PRO A 278 11.42 4.52 19.87
C PRO A 278 11.05 5.10 18.50
N GLU A 279 10.26 6.19 18.48
CA GLU A 279 9.79 6.81 17.23
C GLU A 279 10.91 7.14 16.25
N TRP A 280 12.10 7.53 16.73
CA TRP A 280 13.24 7.86 15.87
C TRP A 280 13.88 6.64 15.21
N TYR A 281 13.80 5.44 15.80
CA TYR A 281 14.24 4.20 15.15
C TYR A 281 13.23 3.75 14.08
N VAL A 282 11.93 3.87 14.36
CA VAL A 282 10.89 3.62 13.36
C VAL A 282 11.07 4.56 12.16
N ALA A 283 11.36 5.85 12.41
CA ALA A 283 11.63 6.84 11.37
C ALA A 283 12.84 6.47 10.50
N GLU A 284 13.94 6.09 11.13
CA GLU A 284 15.17 5.70 10.45
C GLU A 284 14.95 4.43 9.62
N ASN A 285 14.31 3.41 10.18
CA ASN A 285 13.99 2.16 9.47
C ASN A 285 13.09 2.42 8.26
N ARG A 286 12.07 3.28 8.40
CA ARG A 286 11.22 3.71 7.29
C ARG A 286 12.04 4.33 6.16
N TRP A 287 12.94 5.26 6.50
CA TRP A 287 13.78 5.91 5.49
C TRP A 287 14.78 4.93 4.85
N ARG A 288 15.44 4.07 5.64
CA ARG A 288 16.37 3.05 5.14
C ARG A 288 15.66 2.06 4.21
N ALA A 289 14.46 1.63 4.57
CA ALA A 289 13.64 0.75 3.73
C ALA A 289 13.25 1.44 2.41
N ALA A 290 12.77 2.70 2.47
CA ALA A 290 12.45 3.47 1.27
C ALA A 290 13.64 3.57 0.31
N ARG A 291 14.84 3.82 0.85
CA ARG A 291 16.05 4.08 0.07
C ARG A 291 16.73 2.82 -0.44
N TYR A 292 16.89 1.81 0.40
CA TYR A 292 17.72 0.63 0.15
C TYR A 292 16.90 -0.65 -0.11
N GLY A 293 15.60 -0.62 0.16
CA GLY A 293 14.70 -1.77 -0.05
C GLY A 293 15.20 -3.00 0.69
N MET A 294 15.26 -4.12 -0.02
CA MET A 294 15.70 -5.41 0.53
C MET A 294 17.17 -5.44 0.97
N GLU A 295 17.98 -4.46 0.58
CA GLU A 295 19.39 -4.35 1.01
C GLU A 295 19.56 -3.49 2.27
N ALA A 296 18.47 -3.05 2.89
CA ALA A 296 18.51 -2.27 4.11
C ALA A 296 19.08 -3.07 5.30
N THR A 297 19.87 -2.39 6.14
CA THR A 297 20.18 -2.83 7.51
C THR A 297 19.24 -2.09 8.45
N LEU A 298 18.37 -2.83 9.13
CA LEU A 298 17.32 -2.27 10.00
C LEU A 298 17.73 -2.38 11.46
N ILE A 299 17.23 -1.43 12.26
CA ILE A 299 17.28 -1.46 13.71
C ILE A 299 16.20 -2.43 14.19
N GLU A 300 16.58 -3.50 14.87
CA GLU A 300 15.69 -4.62 15.19
C GLU A 300 15.01 -4.46 16.56
N ASN A 301 15.55 -3.65 17.47
CA ASN A 301 14.99 -3.51 18.83
C ASN A 301 15.26 -2.15 19.48
N ALA A 302 14.71 -1.95 20.68
CA ALA A 302 14.86 -0.72 21.47
C ALA A 302 16.30 -0.45 21.97
N HIS A 303 17.19 -1.45 21.94
CA HIS A 303 18.60 -1.29 22.29
C HIS A 303 19.44 -0.76 21.13
N GLY A 304 18.86 -0.69 19.92
CA GLY A 304 19.56 -0.22 18.72
C GLY A 304 20.39 -1.29 18.04
N ASP A 305 20.15 -2.58 18.32
CA ASP A 305 20.81 -3.66 17.58
C ASP A 305 20.35 -3.63 16.12
N GLU A 306 21.28 -3.81 15.18
CA GLU A 306 21.02 -3.74 13.76
C GLU A 306 21.27 -5.09 13.08
N ALA A 307 20.47 -5.40 12.06
CA ALA A 307 20.66 -6.59 11.22
C ALA A 307 20.27 -6.31 9.76
N PRO A 308 20.92 -6.96 8.79
CA PRO A 308 20.45 -6.97 7.40
C PRO A 308 19.04 -7.55 7.32
N LEU A 309 18.12 -6.85 6.63
CA LEU A 309 16.71 -7.25 6.51
C LEU A 309 16.57 -8.69 5.98
N ARG A 310 17.37 -9.06 4.98
CA ARG A 310 17.36 -10.40 4.39
C ARG A 310 17.66 -11.51 5.39
N GLU A 311 18.46 -11.23 6.42
CA GLU A 311 18.85 -12.21 7.43
C GLU A 311 17.76 -12.39 8.49
N THR A 312 16.94 -11.36 8.74
CA THR A 312 15.88 -11.42 9.76
C THR A 312 14.53 -11.90 9.22
N LEU A 313 14.33 -11.85 7.90
CA LEU A 313 13.05 -12.20 7.28
C LEU A 313 12.60 -13.63 7.55
N ALA A 314 13.47 -14.62 7.42
CA ALA A 314 13.08 -16.02 7.59
C ALA A 314 12.58 -16.31 9.01
N GLY A 315 13.33 -15.85 10.03
CA GLY A 315 12.91 -15.99 11.43
C GLY A 315 11.63 -15.24 11.75
N TRP A 316 11.41 -14.08 11.13
CA TRP A 316 10.16 -13.34 11.28
C TRP A 316 8.96 -14.09 10.67
N LEU A 317 9.10 -14.67 9.47
CA LEU A 317 8.03 -15.48 8.87
C LEU A 317 7.73 -16.74 9.70
N GLU A 318 8.75 -17.36 10.29
CA GLU A 318 8.57 -18.49 11.22
C GLU A 318 7.79 -18.10 12.48
N GLU A 319 8.04 -16.90 13.03
CA GLU A 319 7.28 -16.35 14.17
C GLU A 319 5.79 -16.20 13.84
N LEU A 320 5.46 -15.79 12.61
CA LEU A 320 4.09 -15.54 12.16
C LEU A 320 3.34 -16.81 11.70
N ALA A 321 4.07 -17.88 11.36
CA ALA A 321 3.50 -19.10 10.78
C ALA A 321 2.36 -19.74 11.61
N PRO A 322 2.41 -19.81 12.96
CA PRO A 322 1.31 -20.36 13.75
C PRO A 322 0.00 -19.57 13.58
N ALA A 323 0.06 -18.24 13.54
CA ALA A 323 -1.11 -17.41 13.30
C ALA A 323 -1.63 -17.61 11.86
N ALA A 324 -0.73 -17.61 10.88
CA ALA A 324 -1.08 -17.80 9.48
C ALA A 324 -1.79 -19.14 9.23
N ARG A 325 -1.34 -20.22 9.88
CA ARG A 325 -1.96 -21.55 9.78
C ARG A 325 -3.39 -21.56 10.29
N ASP A 326 -3.61 -20.98 11.47
CA ASP A 326 -4.95 -20.93 12.06
C ASP A 326 -5.90 -20.01 11.27
N LEU A 327 -5.37 -18.98 10.63
CA LEU A 327 -6.10 -18.07 9.75
C LEU A 327 -6.30 -18.63 8.33
N GLY A 328 -5.66 -19.74 7.98
CA GLY A 328 -5.74 -20.37 6.67
C GLY A 328 -4.98 -19.62 5.56
N CYS A 329 -3.96 -18.83 5.91
CA CYS A 329 -3.12 -18.06 4.98
C CYS A 329 -1.62 -18.43 5.04
N GLU A 330 -1.28 -19.61 5.57
CA GLU A 330 0.11 -20.10 5.67
C GLU A 330 0.81 -20.19 4.31
N ASP A 331 0.11 -20.67 3.26
CA ASP A 331 0.67 -20.74 1.91
C ASP A 331 0.92 -19.34 1.31
N ASP A 332 0.00 -18.40 1.53
CA ASP A 332 0.13 -17.01 1.08
C ASP A 332 1.31 -16.32 1.80
N LEU A 333 1.50 -16.59 3.10
CA LEU A 333 2.63 -16.08 3.89
C LEU A 333 3.97 -16.69 3.43
N ALA A 334 4.01 -18.02 3.26
CA ALA A 334 5.22 -18.74 2.85
C ALA A 334 5.70 -18.31 1.45
N TRP A 335 4.77 -17.91 0.58
CA TRP A 335 5.09 -17.43 -0.76
C TRP A 335 5.97 -16.18 -0.80
N ILE A 336 6.10 -15.43 0.31
CA ILE A 336 7.07 -14.32 0.43
C ILE A 336 8.50 -14.79 0.12
N GLY A 337 8.85 -16.03 0.47
CA GLY A 337 10.16 -16.61 0.12
C GLY A 337 10.37 -16.69 -1.40
N ASP A 338 9.33 -17.06 -2.15
CA ASP A 338 9.36 -17.07 -3.62
C ASP A 338 9.38 -15.65 -4.20
N LEU A 339 8.62 -14.72 -3.63
CA LEU A 339 8.65 -13.31 -4.01
C LEU A 339 10.07 -12.73 -3.92
N VAL A 340 10.78 -12.97 -2.80
CA VAL A 340 12.16 -12.51 -2.61
C VAL A 340 13.12 -13.19 -3.58
N ARG A 341 12.90 -14.47 -3.91
CA ARG A 341 13.73 -15.23 -4.85
C ARG A 341 13.58 -14.75 -6.30
N ILE A 342 12.36 -14.41 -6.71
CA ILE A 342 12.08 -13.83 -8.04
C ILE A 342 12.55 -12.37 -8.10
N GLY A 343 12.51 -11.69 -6.95
CA GLY A 343 12.79 -10.26 -6.78
C GLY A 343 11.51 -9.50 -6.50
N VAL A 344 11.56 -8.51 -5.59
CA VAL A 344 10.40 -7.67 -5.25
C VAL A 344 10.12 -6.62 -6.34
N GLY A 345 8.96 -5.95 -6.28
CA GLY A 345 8.46 -5.09 -7.36
C GLY A 345 9.48 -4.12 -7.95
N TYR A 346 10.16 -3.32 -7.13
CA TYR A 346 11.15 -2.36 -7.61
C TYR A 346 12.37 -3.03 -8.27
N GLN A 347 12.77 -4.22 -7.81
CA GLN A 347 13.92 -4.96 -8.37
C GLN A 347 13.59 -5.46 -9.77
N ARG A 348 12.38 -6.00 -9.96
CA ARG A 348 11.92 -6.49 -11.27
C ARG A 348 11.77 -5.35 -12.26
N GLN A 349 11.22 -4.21 -11.83
CA GLN A 349 11.14 -3.00 -12.68
C GLN A 349 12.53 -2.50 -13.11
N ARG A 350 13.49 -2.41 -12.18
CA ARG A 350 14.87 -2.01 -12.48
C ARG A 350 15.54 -2.99 -13.46
N ALA A 351 15.38 -4.30 -13.25
CA ALA A 351 15.95 -5.32 -14.13
C ALA A 351 15.41 -5.25 -15.58
N VAL A 352 14.10 -5.00 -15.74
CA VAL A 352 13.49 -4.78 -17.07
C VAL A 352 14.07 -3.53 -17.72
N TRP A 353 14.16 -2.44 -16.97
CA TRP A 353 14.76 -1.21 -17.49
C TRP A 353 16.23 -1.40 -17.89
N GLU A 354 17.04 -2.05 -17.08
CA GLU A 354 18.47 -2.31 -17.37
C GLU A 354 18.64 -3.10 -18.68
N LYS A 355 17.72 -4.03 -18.96
CA LYS A 355 17.73 -4.84 -20.19
C LYS A 355 17.20 -4.09 -21.41
N ALA A 356 16.10 -3.34 -21.26
CA ALA A 356 15.37 -2.74 -22.37
C ALA A 356 15.76 -1.28 -22.68
N GLY A 357 16.28 -0.57 -21.68
CA GLY A 357 16.69 0.84 -21.79
C GLY A 357 15.53 1.84 -21.86
N SER A 358 14.29 1.43 -21.56
CA SER A 358 13.08 2.26 -21.69
C SER A 358 12.10 2.04 -20.53
N LEU A 359 11.40 3.10 -20.12
CA LEU A 359 10.38 3.03 -19.07
C LEU A 359 9.02 2.53 -19.60
N GLU A 360 8.72 2.69 -20.88
CA GLU A 360 7.57 2.03 -21.52
C GLU A 360 7.70 0.51 -21.43
N ALA A 361 8.91 -0.03 -21.54
CA ALA A 361 9.15 -1.47 -21.33
C ALA A 361 8.84 -1.92 -19.89
N VAL A 362 8.99 -1.04 -18.91
CA VAL A 362 8.60 -1.29 -17.51
C VAL A 362 7.08 -1.30 -17.37
N VAL A 363 6.37 -0.38 -18.02
CA VAL A 363 4.90 -0.38 -18.05
C VAL A 363 4.35 -1.64 -18.72
N ASP A 364 4.90 -1.99 -19.89
CA ASP A 364 4.65 -3.25 -20.63
C ASP A 364 4.80 -4.48 -19.70
N PHE A 365 5.84 -4.48 -18.87
CA PHE A 365 6.11 -5.54 -17.92
C PHE A 365 5.06 -5.61 -16.79
N LEU A 366 4.71 -4.46 -16.19
CA LEU A 366 3.68 -4.40 -15.15
C LEU A 366 2.32 -4.87 -15.68
N GLN A 367 1.95 -4.47 -16.91
CA GLN A 367 0.75 -4.97 -17.58
C GLN A 367 0.82 -6.49 -17.83
N ALA A 368 1.98 -7.01 -18.23
CA ALA A 368 2.17 -8.45 -18.41
C ALA A 368 2.05 -9.23 -17.09
N GLU A 369 2.61 -8.72 -15.98
CA GLU A 369 2.40 -9.30 -14.64
C GLU A 369 0.93 -9.27 -14.23
N THR A 370 0.24 -8.14 -14.47
CA THR A 370 -1.20 -7.99 -14.17
C THR A 370 -2.03 -9.00 -14.94
N LYS A 371 -1.70 -9.24 -16.21
CA LYS A 371 -2.40 -10.22 -17.06
C LYS A 371 -2.10 -11.67 -16.66
N ALA A 372 -0.86 -11.95 -16.26
CA ALA A 372 -0.45 -13.27 -15.79
C ALA A 372 -0.93 -13.55 -14.36
N ASP A 373 -1.34 -12.51 -13.64
CA ASP A 373 -1.70 -12.52 -12.22
C ASP A 373 -0.64 -13.19 -11.33
N THR A 374 0.62 -12.87 -11.61
CA THR A 374 1.78 -13.40 -10.90
C THR A 374 3.01 -12.57 -11.26
N PRO A 375 4.02 -12.46 -10.38
CA PRO A 375 5.30 -11.92 -10.75
C PRO A 375 5.92 -12.70 -11.91
N LEU A 376 6.54 -11.99 -12.85
CA LEU A 376 7.23 -12.58 -13.98
C LEU A 376 8.75 -12.47 -13.80
N ASP A 377 9.48 -13.43 -14.37
CA ASP A 377 10.94 -13.36 -14.39
C ASP A 377 11.39 -12.30 -15.43
N PRO A 378 12.00 -11.18 -14.99
CA PRO A 378 12.41 -10.10 -15.88
C PRO A 378 13.46 -10.54 -16.92
N SER A 379 14.22 -11.61 -16.65
CA SER A 379 15.22 -12.14 -17.58
C SER A 379 14.59 -12.74 -18.84
N THR A 380 13.39 -13.31 -18.71
CA THR A 380 12.65 -13.95 -19.81
C THR A 380 11.69 -13.00 -20.54
N PHE A 381 11.36 -11.86 -19.92
CA PHE A 381 10.46 -10.87 -20.50
C PHE A 381 11.09 -10.14 -21.70
N VAL A 382 10.27 -9.90 -22.73
CA VAL A 382 10.64 -9.11 -23.91
C VAL A 382 9.52 -8.11 -24.18
N SER A 383 9.80 -6.83 -23.97
CA SER A 383 8.87 -5.73 -24.27
C SER A 383 8.68 -5.56 -25.78
N ARG A 384 7.50 -5.08 -26.17
CA ARG A 384 7.17 -4.71 -27.56
C ARG A 384 7.29 -3.20 -27.78
N ALA A 385 7.38 -2.42 -26.71
CA ALA A 385 7.55 -0.98 -26.78
C ALA A 385 8.85 -0.60 -27.49
N ARG A 386 8.78 0.43 -28.34
CA ARG A 386 9.96 0.99 -29.03
C ARG A 386 10.69 2.07 -28.21
N GLY A 387 10.18 2.38 -27.02
CA GLY A 387 10.79 3.18 -25.95
C GLY A 387 11.24 4.59 -26.34
N VAL A 388 10.61 5.61 -25.74
CA VAL A 388 11.03 7.02 -25.88
C VAL A 388 11.59 7.56 -24.56
N HIS A 389 11.12 7.05 -23.42
CA HIS A 389 11.52 7.50 -22.10
C HIS A 389 12.74 6.73 -21.58
N VAL A 390 13.84 7.45 -21.37
CA VAL A 390 15.05 6.95 -20.74
C VAL A 390 15.26 7.71 -19.41
N PRO A 391 15.39 7.01 -18.27
CA PRO A 391 15.71 7.63 -16.99
C PRO A 391 16.98 8.45 -17.08
N ARG A 392 16.91 9.68 -16.57
CA ARG A 392 18.10 10.51 -16.38
C ARG A 392 18.91 9.92 -15.21
N ARG A 393 20.19 9.67 -15.44
CA ARG A 393 21.14 9.24 -14.41
C ARG A 393 21.59 10.38 -13.51
#